data_AF-A0A2S8FQT8-F1
#
_entry.id   AF-A0A2S8FQT8-F1
#
_cell.length_a   1.000
_cell.length_b   1.000
_cell.length_c   1.000
_cell.angle_alpha   90.00
_cell.angle_beta   90.00
_cell.angle_gamma   90.00
#
_symmetry.space_group_name_H-M   'P 1'
#
loop_
_entity.id
_entity.type
_entity.pdbx_description
1 polymer ?
#
loop_
_entity_poly.entity_id
_entity_poly.type
_entity_poly.pdbx_seq_one_letter_code
_entity_poly.pdbx_strand_id
1 'polypeptide(L)'
;MIDFDIQRCTRKCHATARELRPGDLYYSVLVPDGSEVVRQDFSKEAWEGPPENAICWWKATMPDPQTNKISWAPHDIMLDHFERLLQDPQHQDAAYVVALLMVRRKIVRLDDTEKGEDGVERLVLVGLKREGSYKIPVVEPTANRIVEIQNELTSLLQSGDPPAE
;
A
#
# COMPACT_ATOMS: atom_id res chain seq x y z
N MET A 1 13.79 -13.88 4.77
CA MET A 1 12.67 -13.33 3.98
C MET A 1 12.85 -13.85 2.56
N ILE A 2 11.86 -14.54 2.00
CA ILE A 2 11.92 -14.94 0.59
C ILE A 2 11.51 -13.70 -0.19
N ASP A 3 12.44 -13.11 -0.95
CA ASP A 3 12.12 -12.03 -1.87
C ASP A 3 11.51 -12.63 -3.13
N PHE A 4 10.27 -12.25 -3.43
CA PHE A 4 9.63 -12.57 -4.69
C PHE A 4 9.76 -11.35 -5.63
N ASP A 5 10.36 -11.54 -6.81
CA ASP A 5 10.29 -10.52 -7.86
C ASP A 5 8.91 -10.54 -8.51
N ILE A 6 8.01 -9.70 -8.00
CA ILE A 6 6.61 -9.66 -8.46
C ILE A 6 6.53 -8.86 -9.77
N GLN A 7 6.15 -9.56 -10.83
CA GLN A 7 5.93 -8.98 -12.16
C GLN A 7 4.91 -7.83 -12.15
N ARG A 8 5.14 -6.86 -13.03
CA ARG A 8 4.18 -5.77 -13.28
C ARG A 8 2.88 -6.32 -13.86
N CYS A 9 1.80 -5.56 -13.71
CA CYS A 9 0.53 -5.88 -14.35
C CYS A 9 0.72 -5.99 -15.87
N THR A 10 0.28 -7.11 -16.43
CA THR A 10 0.35 -7.44 -17.86
C THR A 10 -0.62 -6.61 -18.69
N ARG A 11 -1.65 -6.04 -18.05
CA ARG A 11 -2.79 -5.32 -18.67
C ARG A 11 -3.53 -6.14 -19.73
N LYS A 12 -3.42 -7.47 -19.67
CA LYS A 12 -4.14 -8.40 -20.54
C LYS A 12 -4.70 -9.53 -19.69
N CYS A 13 -5.93 -9.93 -19.99
CA CYS A 13 -6.52 -11.11 -19.39
C CYS A 13 -5.75 -12.36 -19.83
N HIS A 14 -5.30 -13.17 -18.87
CA HIS A 14 -4.54 -14.40 -19.10
C HIS A 14 -5.39 -15.43 -19.85
N ALA A 15 -6.67 -15.57 -19.49
CA ALA A 15 -7.58 -16.55 -20.10
C ALA A 15 -8.03 -16.16 -21.52
N THR A 16 -8.25 -14.87 -21.80
CA THR A 16 -8.90 -14.43 -23.05
C THR A 16 -8.02 -13.58 -23.95
N ALA A 17 -6.80 -13.23 -23.50
CA ALA A 17 -5.90 -12.27 -24.15
C ALA A 17 -6.48 -10.86 -24.36
N ARG A 18 -7.71 -10.58 -23.91
CA ARG A 18 -8.35 -9.26 -23.99
C ARG A 18 -7.53 -8.23 -23.22
N GLU A 19 -7.39 -7.04 -23.79
CA GLU A 19 -6.82 -5.89 -23.09
C GLU A 19 -7.71 -5.42 -21.93
N LEU A 20 -7.09 -5.22 -20.76
CA LEU A 20 -7.72 -4.65 -19.58
C LEU A 20 -7.61 -3.12 -19.68
N ARG A 21 -8.74 -2.46 -19.91
CA ARG A 21 -8.82 -1.02 -20.18
C ARG A 21 -8.95 -0.21 -18.89
N PRO A 22 -8.60 1.08 -18.88
CA PRO A 22 -8.94 2.00 -17.80
C PRO A 22 -10.35 1.81 -17.24
N GLY A 23 -10.48 1.69 -15.92
CA GLY A 23 -11.76 1.44 -15.26
C GLY A 23 -12.20 -0.03 -15.21
N ASP A 24 -11.58 -0.93 -15.98
CA ASP A 24 -11.89 -2.36 -15.91
C ASP A 24 -11.53 -2.91 -14.52
N LEU A 25 -12.47 -3.64 -13.92
CA LEU A 25 -12.19 -4.46 -12.77
C LEU A 25 -11.41 -5.70 -13.22
N TYR A 26 -10.33 -6.01 -12.53
CA TYR A 26 -9.50 -7.17 -12.79
C TYR A 26 -9.05 -7.85 -11.49
N TYR A 27 -8.62 -9.09 -11.64
CA TYR A 27 -8.05 -9.90 -10.57
C TYR A 27 -6.63 -10.26 -10.97
N SER A 28 -5.71 -10.27 -10.01
CA SER A 28 -4.36 -10.79 -10.20
C SER A 28 -4.14 -11.95 -9.26
N VAL A 29 -3.41 -12.95 -9.73
CA VAL A 29 -2.96 -14.08 -8.91
C VAL A 29 -1.47 -14.29 -9.12
N LEU A 30 -0.78 -14.63 -8.03
CA LEU A 30 0.58 -15.16 -8.06
C LEU A 30 0.52 -16.68 -7.95
N VAL A 31 1.09 -17.37 -8.93
CA VAL A 31 1.20 -18.83 -8.94
C VAL A 31 2.68 -19.24 -9.07
N PRO A 32 3.09 -20.34 -8.43
CA PRO A 32 4.42 -20.88 -8.61
C PRO A 32 4.57 -21.45 -10.03
N ASP A 33 5.69 -21.17 -10.68
CA ASP A 33 6.10 -21.74 -11.96
C ASP A 33 7.57 -22.18 -11.86
N GLY A 34 7.78 -23.45 -11.51
CA GLY A 34 9.10 -23.99 -11.19
C GLY A 34 9.71 -23.28 -9.98
N SER A 35 10.84 -22.60 -10.17
CA SER A 35 11.52 -21.77 -9.15
C SER A 35 10.99 -20.34 -9.08
N GLU A 36 10.16 -19.93 -10.03
CA GLU A 36 9.70 -18.55 -10.17
C GLU A 36 8.27 -18.37 -9.64
N VAL A 37 7.90 -17.11 -9.44
CA VAL A 37 6.51 -16.71 -9.18
C VAL A 37 6.03 -15.84 -10.33
N VAL A 38 4.99 -16.32 -11.01
CA VAL A 38 4.41 -15.62 -12.15
C VAL A 38 3.10 -14.95 -11.77
N ARG A 39 2.90 -13.74 -12.30
CA ARG A 39 1.65 -13.00 -12.15
C ARG A 39 0.76 -13.27 -13.34
N GLN A 40 -0.49 -13.63 -13.07
CA GLN A 40 -1.54 -13.73 -14.07
C GLN A 40 -2.66 -12.75 -13.74
N ASP A 41 -3.10 -11.96 -14.72
CA ASP A 41 -4.20 -11.01 -14.56
C ASP A 41 -5.44 -11.52 -15.31
N PHE A 42 -6.62 -11.39 -14.73
CA PHE A 42 -7.89 -11.86 -15.29
C PHE A 42 -8.89 -10.71 -15.32
N SER A 43 -9.65 -10.59 -16.41
CA SER A 43 -10.80 -9.69 -16.42
C SER A 43 -11.85 -10.20 -15.44
N LYS A 44 -12.73 -9.32 -14.97
CA LYS A 44 -13.84 -9.71 -14.08
C LYS A 44 -14.64 -10.89 -14.63
N GLU A 45 -14.89 -10.92 -15.94
CA GLU A 45 -15.73 -11.94 -16.58
C GLU A 45 -15.02 -13.29 -16.70
N ALA A 46 -13.70 -13.31 -16.75
CA ALA A 46 -12.90 -14.52 -16.90
C ALA A 46 -12.33 -15.03 -15.56
N TRP A 47 -12.67 -14.39 -14.45
CA TRP A 47 -12.20 -14.78 -13.13
C TRP A 47 -13.13 -15.83 -12.51
N GLU A 48 -12.62 -17.03 -12.33
CA GLU A 48 -13.36 -18.15 -11.70
C GLU A 48 -13.02 -18.34 -10.22
N GLY A 49 -12.10 -17.53 -9.68
CA GLY A 49 -11.55 -17.67 -8.35
C GLY A 49 -10.05 -17.98 -8.38
N PRO A 50 -9.36 -17.91 -7.22
CA PRO A 50 -7.96 -18.27 -7.15
C PRO A 50 -7.79 -19.78 -7.36
N PRO A 51 -6.81 -20.22 -8.17
CA PRO A 51 -6.46 -21.63 -8.28
C PRO A 51 -5.90 -22.19 -6.96
N GLU A 52 -5.97 -23.51 -6.77
CA GLU A 52 -5.53 -24.17 -5.52
C GLU A 52 -4.06 -23.91 -5.16
N ASN A 53 -3.21 -23.75 -6.17
CA ASN A 53 -1.77 -23.46 -5.99
C ASN A 53 -1.46 -21.95 -5.92
N ALA A 54 -2.47 -21.08 -5.81
CA ALA A 54 -2.25 -19.65 -5.66
C ALA A 54 -1.48 -19.33 -4.38
N ILE A 55 -0.40 -18.56 -4.50
CA ILE A 55 0.33 -18.01 -3.35
C ILE A 55 -0.48 -16.87 -2.73
N CYS A 56 -1.00 -15.98 -3.58
CA CYS A 56 -1.91 -14.92 -3.20
C CYS A 56 -2.69 -14.41 -4.42
N TRP A 57 -3.75 -13.65 -4.16
CA TRP A 57 -4.50 -12.96 -5.20
C TRP A 57 -5.05 -11.64 -4.66
N TRP A 58 -5.35 -10.71 -5.57
CA TRP A 58 -5.99 -9.45 -5.22
C TRP A 58 -6.93 -8.98 -6.34
N LYS A 59 -7.88 -8.15 -5.95
CA LYS A 59 -8.82 -7.45 -6.85
C LYS A 59 -8.40 -6.00 -6.97
N ALA A 60 -8.43 -5.46 -8.18
CA ALA A 60 -8.09 -4.05 -8.43
C ALA A 60 -8.87 -3.50 -9.62
N THR A 61 -8.82 -2.18 -9.79
CA THR A 61 -9.36 -1.48 -10.97
C THR A 61 -8.20 -0.95 -11.80
N MET A 62 -8.26 -1.10 -13.12
CA MET A 62 -7.22 -0.62 -14.01
C MET A 62 -7.14 0.91 -13.93
N PRO A 63 -5.98 1.49 -13.59
CA PRO A 63 -5.85 2.94 -13.48
C PRO A 63 -6.08 3.61 -14.83
N ASP A 64 -6.81 4.72 -14.80
CA ASP A 64 -6.94 5.60 -15.95
C ASP A 64 -5.73 6.56 -15.99
N PRO A 65 -4.90 6.53 -17.05
CA PRO A 65 -3.76 7.44 -17.16
C PRO A 65 -4.17 8.92 -17.21
N GLN A 66 -5.43 9.24 -17.52
CA GLN A 66 -5.97 10.59 -17.52
C GLN A 66 -6.53 11.03 -16.17
N THR A 67 -6.76 10.11 -15.23
CA THR A 67 -7.16 10.52 -13.88
C THR A 67 -6.04 11.31 -13.23
N ASN A 68 -6.39 12.47 -12.67
CA ASN A 68 -5.45 13.32 -11.94
C ASN A 68 -4.73 12.46 -10.90
N LYS A 69 -3.40 12.37 -11.03
CA LYS A 69 -2.57 11.79 -9.98
C LYS A 69 -2.86 12.58 -8.72
N ILE A 70 -3.22 11.89 -7.64
CA ILE A 70 -3.36 12.49 -6.31
C ILE A 70 -2.11 13.35 -6.07
N SER A 71 -2.29 14.66 -5.93
CA SER A 71 -1.20 15.54 -5.53
C SER A 71 -0.90 15.21 -4.08
N TRP A 72 0.28 14.63 -3.85
CA TRP A 72 0.65 14.26 -2.50
C TRP A 72 1.19 15.47 -1.75
N ALA A 73 0.81 15.61 -0.49
CA ALA A 73 1.43 16.55 0.42
C ALA A 73 2.97 16.38 0.39
N PRO A 74 3.72 17.48 0.51
CA PRO A 74 5.16 17.46 0.73
C PRO A 74 5.56 16.46 1.81
N HIS A 75 6.74 15.86 1.67
CA HIS A 75 7.20 14.82 2.59
C HIS A 75 7.26 15.31 4.04
N ASP A 76 7.64 16.57 4.26
CA ASP A 76 7.74 17.16 5.60
C ASP A 76 6.36 17.28 6.27
N ILE A 77 5.32 17.71 5.52
CA ILE A 77 3.94 17.77 6.04
C ILE A 77 3.44 16.38 6.46
N MET A 78 3.76 15.35 5.68
CA MET A 78 3.41 13.96 6.00
C MET A 78 4.15 13.45 7.22
N LEU A 79 5.45 13.75 7.34
CA LEU A 79 6.27 13.40 8.49
C LEU A 79 5.79 14.10 9.78
N ASP A 80 5.48 15.39 9.71
CA ASP A 80 4.99 16.15 10.86
C ASP A 80 3.62 15.64 11.31
N HIS A 81 2.74 15.29 10.36
CA HIS A 81 1.47 14.65 10.71
C HIS A 81 1.68 13.28 11.35
N PHE A 82 2.57 12.46 10.80
CA PHE A 82 2.92 11.16 11.37
C PHE A 82 3.44 11.29 12.81
N GLU A 83 4.37 12.20 13.07
CA GLU A 83 4.90 12.43 14.42
C GLU A 83 3.85 12.92 15.41
N ARG A 84 2.86 13.71 14.96
CA ARG A 84 1.71 14.06 15.80
C ARG A 84 0.87 12.84 16.17
N LEU A 85 0.60 11.93 15.21
CA LEU A 85 -0.13 10.69 15.48
C LEU A 85 0.60 9.81 16.50
N LEU A 86 1.94 9.78 16.47
CA LEU A 86 2.73 9.01 17.44
C LEU A 86 2.58 9.50 18.89
N GLN A 87 2.19 10.76 19.11
CA GLN A 87 1.95 11.30 20.45
C GLN A 87 0.58 10.92 21.02
N ASP A 88 -0.33 10.36 20.21
CA ASP A 88 -1.68 10.01 20.62
C ASP A 88 -1.91 8.49 20.55
N PRO A 89 -1.98 7.80 21.70
CA PRO A 89 -2.26 6.37 21.76
C PRO A 89 -3.60 5.96 21.12
N GLN A 90 -4.57 6.87 20.97
CA GLN A 90 -5.86 6.57 20.34
C GLN A 90 -5.76 6.48 18.82
N HIS A 91 -4.67 6.95 18.22
CA HIS A 91 -4.48 7.04 16.77
C HIS A 91 -3.36 6.12 16.25
N GLN A 92 -3.05 5.05 16.98
CA GLN A 92 -2.00 4.08 16.58
C GLN A 92 -2.31 3.38 15.25
N ASP A 93 -3.59 3.15 14.95
CA ASP A 93 -4.05 2.59 13.68
C ASP A 93 -3.78 3.55 12.50
N ALA A 94 -4.04 4.83 12.68
CA ALA A 94 -3.74 5.89 11.72
C ALA A 94 -2.22 6.03 11.54
N ALA A 95 -1.45 6.04 12.63
CA ALA A 95 0.01 6.07 12.59
C ALA A 95 0.57 4.88 11.78
N TYR A 96 0.03 3.69 12.01
CA TYR A 96 0.38 2.49 11.25
C TYR A 96 0.11 2.64 9.75
N VAL A 97 -1.10 3.08 9.36
CA VAL A 97 -1.46 3.29 7.95
C VAL A 97 -0.58 4.37 7.29
N VAL A 98 -0.35 5.49 7.98
CA VAL A 98 0.50 6.58 7.49
C VAL A 98 1.94 6.10 7.30
N ALA A 99 2.46 5.30 8.22
CA ALA A 99 3.79 4.71 8.09
C ALA A 99 3.90 3.78 6.87
N LEU A 100 2.92 2.90 6.63
CA LEU A 100 2.88 2.05 5.43
C LEU A 100 2.86 2.88 4.15
N LEU A 101 2.09 3.97 4.13
CA LEU A 101 2.06 4.92 3.02
C LEU A 101 3.43 5.59 2.82
N MET A 102 4.10 6.01 3.90
CA MET A 102 5.43 6.61 3.84
C MET A 102 6.50 5.63 3.34
N VAL A 103 6.41 4.34 3.69
CA VAL A 103 7.26 3.27 3.12
C VAL A 103 7.01 3.16 1.61
N ARG A 104 5.75 3.08 1.18
CA ARG A 104 5.38 3.03 -0.24
C ARG A 104 5.90 4.24 -1.02
N ARG A 105 5.92 5.42 -0.40
CA ARG A 105 6.44 6.67 -0.97
C ARG A 105 7.96 6.84 -0.84
N LYS A 106 8.67 5.90 -0.21
CA LYS A 106 10.12 5.98 0.06
C LYS A 106 10.52 7.22 0.89
N ILE A 107 9.67 7.61 1.85
CA ILE A 107 9.95 8.66 2.84
C ILE A 107 10.69 8.07 4.04
N VAL A 108 10.28 6.86 4.44
CA VAL A 108 10.96 5.98 5.40
C VAL A 108 11.16 4.62 4.73
N ARG A 109 12.02 3.77 5.30
CA ARG A 109 12.11 2.34 4.97
C ARG A 109 11.84 1.50 6.20
N LEU A 110 11.29 0.31 6.00
CA LEU A 110 11.29 -0.73 7.02
C LEU A 110 12.73 -1.22 7.22
N ASP A 111 13.19 -1.20 8.46
CA ASP A 111 14.51 -1.70 8.85
C ASP A 111 14.38 -3.09 9.52
N ASP A 112 13.40 -3.24 10.41
CA ASP A 112 13.13 -4.51 11.10
C ASP A 112 11.66 -4.62 11.52
N THR A 113 11.24 -5.84 11.88
CA THR A 113 9.96 -6.14 12.51
C THR A 113 10.22 -6.91 13.81
N GLU A 114 9.86 -6.29 14.93
CA GLU A 114 10.11 -6.84 16.25
C GLU A 114 8.80 -7.31 16.92
N LYS A 115 8.84 -8.46 17.58
CA LYS A 115 7.73 -8.89 18.46
C LYS A 115 8.03 -8.48 19.90
N GLY A 116 7.22 -7.58 20.44
CA GLY A 116 7.37 -7.14 21.83
C GLY A 116 7.03 -8.22 22.85
N GLU A 117 7.44 -8.02 24.10
CA GLU A 117 7.12 -8.92 25.23
C GLU A 117 5.60 -9.01 25.50
N ASP A 118 4.86 -7.97 25.12
CA ASP A 118 3.40 -7.91 25.13
C ASP A 118 2.74 -8.69 23.97
N GLY A 119 3.54 -9.32 23.12
CA GLY A 119 3.09 -10.05 21.94
C GLY A 119 2.71 -9.16 20.76
N VAL A 120 2.81 -7.83 20.89
CA VAL A 120 2.48 -6.87 19.84
C VAL A 120 3.67 -6.71 18.91
N GLU A 121 3.43 -6.98 17.62
CA GLU A 121 4.41 -6.75 16.57
C GLU A 121 4.61 -5.25 16.35
N ARG A 122 5.86 -4.84 16.10
CA ARG A 122 6.27 -3.46 15.91
C ARG A 122 7.15 -3.33 14.68
N LEU A 123 6.86 -2.32 13.86
CA LEU A 123 7.71 -1.94 12.74
C LEU A 123 8.79 -0.98 13.22
N VAL A 124 10.05 -1.25 12.86
CA VAL A 124 11.17 -0.35 13.02
C VAL A 124 11.42 0.34 11.69
N LEU A 125 11.24 1.66 11.67
CA LEU A 125 11.28 2.48 10.46
C LEU A 125 12.43 3.48 10.55
N VAL A 126 13.19 3.61 9.47
CA VAL A 126 14.28 4.57 9.36
C VAL A 126 13.96 5.59 8.28
N GLY A 127 14.15 6.88 8.59
CA GLY A 127 13.92 7.98 7.68
C GLY A 127 14.89 8.00 6.49
N LEU A 128 14.34 8.19 5.28
CA LEU A 128 15.09 8.34 4.03
C LEU A 128 15.17 9.79 3.54
N LYS A 129 14.23 10.63 3.97
CA LYS A 129 14.12 12.05 3.57
C LYS A 129 14.42 13.02 4.71
N ARG A 130 14.24 12.57 5.95
CA ARG A 130 14.57 13.25 7.19
C ARG A 130 15.15 12.20 8.14
N GLU A 131 16.22 12.53 8.86
CA GLU A 131 16.79 11.62 9.84
C GLU A 131 15.77 11.36 10.96
N GLY A 132 15.58 10.09 11.31
CA GLY A 132 14.60 9.67 12.30
C GLY A 132 14.50 8.15 12.37
N SER A 133 14.24 7.63 13.56
CA SER A 133 13.98 6.22 13.82
C SER A 133 12.67 6.11 14.59
N TYR A 134 11.73 5.32 14.07
CA TYR A 134 10.39 5.20 14.62
C TYR A 134 10.10 3.73 14.89
N LYS A 135 9.50 3.45 16.06
CA LYS A 135 9.02 2.12 16.42
C LYS A 135 7.52 2.19 16.68
N ILE A 136 6.74 1.56 15.81
CA ILE A 136 5.28 1.66 15.84
C ILE A 136 4.63 0.29 15.98
N PRO A 137 3.54 0.15 16.76
CA PRO A 137 2.80 -1.11 16.81
C PRO A 137 2.08 -1.37 15.47
N VAL A 138 1.99 -2.64 15.10
CA VAL A 138 1.12 -3.12 14.04
C VAL A 138 -0.30 -3.14 14.58
N VAL A 139 -1.14 -2.21 14.11
CA VAL A 139 -2.54 -2.07 14.51
C VAL A 139 -3.39 -2.05 13.26
N GLU A 140 -4.08 -3.15 12.99
CA GLU A 140 -4.98 -3.23 11.85
C GLU A 140 -6.23 -2.37 12.10
N PRO A 141 -6.49 -1.34 11.28
CA PRO A 141 -7.69 -0.52 11.43
C PRO A 141 -8.94 -1.34 11.09
N THR A 142 -10.02 -1.07 11.82
CA THR A 142 -11.35 -1.58 11.46
C THR A 142 -11.83 -0.99 10.13
N ALA A 143 -12.82 -1.61 9.48
CA ALA A 143 -13.38 -1.10 8.23
C ALA A 143 -13.86 0.37 8.33
N ASN A 144 -14.49 0.74 9.45
CA ASN A 144 -14.93 2.12 9.68
C ASN A 144 -13.73 3.06 9.82
N ARG A 145 -12.73 2.67 10.61
CA ARG A 145 -11.52 3.47 10.78
C ARG A 145 -10.75 3.63 9.47
N ILE A 146 -10.71 2.60 8.61
CA ILE A 146 -10.10 2.71 7.28
C ILE A 146 -10.72 3.87 6.49
N VAL A 147 -12.05 4.00 6.51
CA VAL A 147 -12.75 5.10 5.82
C VAL A 147 -12.39 6.45 6.43
N GLU A 148 -12.33 6.54 7.76
CA GLU A 148 -11.96 7.78 8.47
C GLU A 148 -10.51 8.20 8.15
N ILE A 149 -9.56 7.27 8.28
CA ILE A 149 -8.15 7.51 7.95
C ILE A 149 -7.99 7.92 6.48
N GLN A 150 -8.74 7.32 5.55
CA GLN A 150 -8.72 7.72 4.15
C GLN A 150 -9.18 9.16 3.94
N ASN A 151 -10.20 9.61 4.68
CA ASN A 151 -10.68 10.99 4.62
C ASN A 151 -9.67 11.97 5.25
N GLU A 152 -9.08 11.62 6.40
CA GLU A 152 -8.02 12.41 7.05
C GLU A 152 -6.82 12.59 6.11
N LEU A 153 -6.37 11.50 5.47
CA LEU A 153 -5.31 11.53 4.48
C LEU A 153 -5.69 12.41 3.29
N THR A 154 -6.88 12.25 2.72
CA THR A 154 -7.33 13.07 1.58
C THR A 154 -7.31 14.57 1.91
N SER A 155 -7.74 14.94 3.11
CA SER A 155 -7.66 16.32 3.61
C SER A 155 -6.22 16.82 3.71
N LEU A 156 -5.31 16.00 4.26
CA LEU A 156 -3.88 16.31 4.33
C LEU A 156 -3.28 16.58 2.93
N LEU A 157 -3.70 15.82 1.93
CA LEU A 157 -3.25 15.96 0.53
C LEU A 157 -3.75 17.25 -0.10
N GLN A 158 -4.98 17.67 0.20
CA GLN A 158 -5.56 18.93 -0.29
C GLN A 158 -4.92 20.16 0.36
N SER A 159 -4.43 20.04 1.59
CA SER A 159 -3.77 21.13 2.32
C SER A 159 -2.32 21.41 1.89
N GLY A 160 -1.72 20.52 1.09
CA GLY A 160 -0.39 20.72 0.51
C GLY A 160 -0.49 21.50 -0.80
N ASP A 161 -0.58 22.82 -0.72
CA ASP A 161 -0.50 23.69 -1.91
C ASP A 161 0.77 23.38 -2.72
N PRO A 162 0.73 23.46 -4.06
CA PRO A 162 1.95 23.39 -4.86
C PRO A 162 2.88 24.57 -4.50
N PRO A 163 4.21 24.42 -4.62
CA PRO A 163 5.10 25.57 -4.47
C PRO A 163 4.68 26.63 -5.51
N ALA A 164 4.57 27.88 -5.05
CA ALA A 164 4.40 29.02 -5.95
C ALA A 164 5.54 29.01 -6.99
N GLU A 165 5.15 29.20 -8.25
CA GLU A 165 5.98 29.21 -9.45
C GLU A 165 7.15 30.20 -9.37
#